data_AF-A0AA38I411-F1
#
_entry.id   AF-A0AA38I411-F1
#
_cell.length_a   1.000
_cell.length_b   1.000
_cell.length_c   1.000
_cell.angle_alpha   90.00
_cell.angle_beta   90.00
_cell.angle_gamma   90.00
#
_symmetry.space_group_name_H-M   'P 1'
#
loop_
_entity.id
_entity.type
_entity.pdbx_description
1 polymer ?
#
loop_
_entity_poly.entity_id
_entity_poly.type
_entity_poly.pdbx_seq_one_letter_code
_entity_poly.pdbx_strand_id
1 'polypeptide(L)'
;MTPPGTQRQFLNWAEALGPLKVLDLKSLTFKLVSLLALATAHRVQTLSLIKISDMTVSKSNVIIKISEQIKTSRVGVAQPSFSLPLFKERKGTCVATVLLKYVKRTKVLRGNEDYLFITFKRPYHRATAQSISRWIRCCLVEAGIDPKYTAHSTRHAATSAAEARGLDVNIIKSTAGWSASSQVFAKFYKRPIEPRKESFVEVLFNQQGE
;
A
#
# COMPACT_ATOMS: atom_id res chain seq x y z
N MET A 1 3.23 -16.56 -4.14
CA MET A 1 1.89 -15.96 -4.00
C MET A 1 1.60 -15.72 -2.52
N THR A 2 0.77 -14.72 -2.20
CA THR A 2 0.33 -14.45 -0.81
C THR A 2 -0.83 -15.38 -0.41
N PRO A 3 -0.91 -15.84 0.84
CA PRO A 3 -2.00 -16.67 1.33
C PRO A 3 -3.34 -15.92 1.25
N PRO A 4 -4.46 -16.64 1.12
CA PRO A 4 -5.78 -16.07 1.35
C PRO A 4 -5.84 -15.34 2.70
N GLY A 5 -6.37 -14.12 2.72
CA GLY A 5 -6.61 -13.38 3.97
C GLY A 5 -5.49 -12.48 4.46
N THR A 6 -4.25 -12.59 3.93
CA THR A 6 -3.10 -11.75 4.32
C THR A 6 -3.38 -10.25 4.18
N GLN A 7 -4.17 -9.87 3.18
CA GLN A 7 -4.62 -8.50 2.97
C GLN A 7 -5.52 -7.97 4.08
N ARG A 8 -6.46 -8.81 4.51
CA ARG A 8 -7.42 -8.45 5.55
C ARG A 8 -6.72 -8.39 6.89
N GLN A 9 -5.78 -9.31 7.15
CA GLN A 9 -4.89 -9.26 8.29
C GLN A 9 -4.07 -7.96 8.31
N PHE A 10 -3.44 -7.59 7.18
CA PHE A 10 -2.63 -6.38 7.09
C PHE A 10 -3.46 -5.10 7.25
N LEU A 11 -4.66 -5.07 6.65
CA LEU A 11 -5.60 -3.98 6.81
C LEU A 11 -6.07 -3.88 8.26
N ASN A 12 -6.54 -4.97 8.87
CA ASN A 12 -6.99 -5.01 10.26
C ASN A 12 -5.90 -4.51 11.23
N TRP A 13 -4.64 -4.92 11.01
CA TRP A 13 -3.51 -4.41 11.78
C TRP A 13 -3.34 -2.90 11.60
N ALA A 14 -3.39 -2.40 10.36
CA ALA A 14 -3.28 -0.98 10.08
C ALA A 14 -4.47 -0.18 10.67
N GLU A 15 -5.67 -0.75 10.73
CA GLU A 15 -6.84 -0.17 11.39
C GLU A 15 -6.67 -0.15 12.92
N ALA A 16 -6.11 -1.22 13.49
CA ALA A 16 -5.85 -1.37 14.93
C ALA A 16 -4.74 -0.46 15.46
N LEU A 17 -3.82 0.04 14.60
CA LEU A 17 -2.91 1.12 14.97
C LEU A 17 -3.75 2.30 15.47
N GLY A 18 -3.61 2.63 16.76
CA GLY A 18 -4.54 3.47 17.52
C GLY A 18 -4.93 4.85 16.94
N PRO A 19 -5.68 5.65 17.70
CA PRO A 19 -6.25 6.89 17.18
C PRO A 19 -5.17 7.84 16.65
N LEU A 20 -5.39 8.40 15.45
CA LEU A 20 -4.44 9.28 14.73
C LEU A 20 -3.92 10.49 15.54
N LYS A 21 -4.59 10.84 16.63
CA LYS A 21 -4.18 11.93 17.52
C LYS A 21 -2.99 11.56 18.41
N VAL A 22 -2.85 10.29 18.77
CA VAL A 22 -1.89 9.81 19.79
C VAL A 22 -0.68 9.11 19.15
N LEU A 23 -0.76 8.74 17.87
CA LEU A 23 0.33 8.05 17.19
C LEU A 23 1.61 8.90 17.13
N ASP A 24 2.73 8.26 17.47
CA ASP A 24 4.06 8.81 17.25
C ASP A 24 4.38 8.86 15.74
N LEU A 25 5.45 9.56 15.38
CA LEU A 25 5.80 9.75 13.97
C LEU A 25 6.09 8.42 13.26
N LYS A 26 6.69 7.45 13.96
CA LYS A 26 6.98 6.12 13.41
C LYS A 26 5.67 5.38 13.09
N SER A 27 4.77 5.24 14.06
CA SER A 27 3.50 4.52 13.85
C SER A 27 2.61 5.21 12.82
N LEU A 28 2.62 6.55 12.80
CA LEU A 28 1.89 7.31 11.78
C LEU A 28 2.47 7.06 10.38
N THR A 29 3.79 7.00 10.24
CA THR A 29 4.47 6.66 8.98
C THR A 29 4.11 5.25 8.54
N PHE A 30 4.15 4.28 9.46
CA PHE A 30 3.84 2.88 9.20
C PHE A 30 2.38 2.69 8.78
N LYS A 31 1.45 3.36 9.47
CA LYS A 31 0.03 3.35 9.10
C LYS A 31 -0.19 3.92 7.70
N LEU A 32 0.40 5.09 7.40
CA LEU A 32 0.25 5.72 6.09
C LEU A 32 0.84 4.86 4.97
N VAL A 33 2.05 4.32 5.14
CA VAL A 33 2.72 3.53 4.10
C VAL A 33 1.95 2.25 3.79
N SER A 34 1.41 1.61 4.82
CA SER A 34 0.62 0.38 4.70
C SER A 34 -0.69 0.65 3.97
N LEU A 35 -1.42 1.70 4.37
CA LEU A 35 -2.67 2.10 3.75
C LEU A 35 -2.49 2.54 2.29
N LEU A 36 -1.44 3.31 1.98
CA LEU A 36 -1.13 3.71 0.60
C LEU A 36 -0.75 2.51 -0.27
N ALA A 37 0.06 1.58 0.25
CA ALA A 37 0.44 0.38 -0.46
C ALA A 37 -0.77 -0.51 -0.77
N LEU A 38 -1.71 -0.62 0.17
CA LEU A 38 -2.95 -1.38 0.01
C LEU A 38 -3.93 -0.69 -0.96
N ALA A 39 -4.14 0.63 -0.81
CA ALA A 39 -5.16 1.36 -1.56
C ALA A 39 -4.78 1.66 -3.01
N THR A 40 -3.50 1.92 -3.26
CA THR A 40 -3.05 2.30 -4.62
C THR A 40 -2.49 1.11 -5.41
N ALA A 41 -2.08 0.05 -4.74
CA ALA A 41 -1.33 -1.07 -5.34
C ALA A 41 -0.14 -0.61 -6.22
N HIS A 42 0.41 0.59 -6.02
CA HIS A 42 1.52 1.11 -6.80
C HIS A 42 2.86 0.49 -6.37
N ARG A 43 3.89 0.66 -7.21
CA ARG A 43 5.25 0.22 -6.86
C ARG A 43 5.81 1.12 -5.76
N VAL A 44 6.69 0.58 -4.92
CA VAL A 44 7.38 1.35 -3.88
C VAL A 44 8.13 2.56 -4.46
N GLN A 45 8.69 2.43 -5.66
CA GLN A 45 9.30 3.55 -6.37
C GLN A 45 8.31 4.70 -6.56
N THR A 46 7.09 4.43 -7.04
CA THR A 46 6.05 5.44 -7.18
C THR A 46 5.72 6.11 -5.84
N LEU A 47 5.62 5.32 -4.76
CA LEU A 47 5.38 5.87 -3.42
C LEU A 47 6.51 6.81 -2.94
N SER A 48 7.76 6.53 -3.33
CA SER A 48 8.93 7.35 -2.98
C SER A 48 9.06 8.66 -3.78
N LEU A 49 8.29 8.80 -4.86
CA LEU A 49 8.29 9.97 -5.74
C LEU A 49 7.10 10.91 -5.49
N ILE A 50 6.19 10.55 -4.58
CA ILE A 50 5.06 11.42 -4.24
C ILE A 50 5.60 12.72 -3.65
N LYS A 51 5.20 13.85 -4.22
CA LYS A 51 5.47 15.19 -3.70
C LYS A 51 4.22 15.78 -3.05
N ILE A 52 4.41 16.66 -2.08
CA ILE A 52 3.32 17.38 -1.41
C ILE A 52 2.77 18.46 -2.34
N SER A 53 3.63 19.13 -3.10
CA SER A 53 3.26 20.09 -4.14
C SER A 53 2.35 19.52 -5.23
N ASP A 54 2.46 18.22 -5.53
CA ASP A 54 1.64 17.52 -6.54
C ASP A 54 0.27 17.05 -6.00
N MET A 55 -0.09 17.43 -4.76
CA MET A 55 -1.36 17.05 -4.14
C MET A 55 -2.43 18.12 -4.33
N THR A 56 -3.61 17.72 -4.81
CA THR A 56 -4.80 18.57 -4.86
C THR A 56 -5.84 18.02 -3.89
N VAL A 57 -6.19 18.82 -2.88
CA VAL A 57 -7.16 18.44 -1.84
C VAL A 57 -8.52 19.03 -2.18
N SER A 58 -9.53 18.17 -2.33
CA SER A 58 -10.93 18.55 -2.56
C SER A 58 -11.80 18.17 -1.35
N LYS A 59 -13.07 18.59 -1.35
CA LYS A 59 -14.03 18.24 -0.29
C LYS A 59 -14.33 16.73 -0.21
N SER A 60 -14.15 16.00 -1.31
CA SER A 60 -14.52 14.59 -1.46
C SER A 60 -13.33 13.64 -1.63
N ASN A 61 -12.17 14.13 -2.06
CA ASN A 61 -10.99 13.31 -2.34
C ASN A 61 -9.69 14.10 -2.25
N VAL A 62 -8.57 13.38 -2.25
CA VAL A 62 -7.23 13.91 -2.46
C VAL A 62 -6.69 13.30 -3.75
N ILE A 63 -6.34 14.13 -4.72
CA ILE A 63 -5.72 13.70 -5.97
C ILE A 63 -4.23 13.91 -5.85
N ILE A 64 -3.45 12.87 -6.17
CA ILE A 64 -1.99 12.93 -6.18
C ILE A 64 -1.54 12.68 -7.61
N LYS A 65 -0.79 13.62 -8.17
CA LYS A 65 -0.11 13.45 -9.45
C LYS A 65 1.33 12.99 -9.19
N ILE A 66 1.87 12.15 -10.07
CA ILE A 66 3.29 11.78 -10.02
C ILE A 66 3.99 12.56 -11.13
N SER A 67 4.60 13.70 -10.79
CA SER A 67 5.27 14.57 -11.77
C SER A 67 6.54 13.93 -12.36
N GLU A 68 7.22 13.06 -11.61
CA GLU A 68 8.46 12.43 -12.04
C GLU A 68 8.25 11.21 -12.95
N GLN A 69 9.13 11.07 -13.94
CA GLN A 69 9.12 9.93 -14.86
C GLN A 69 9.41 8.63 -14.08
N ILE A 70 8.45 7.72 -14.07
CA ILE A 70 8.65 6.34 -13.63
C ILE A 70 8.96 5.45 -14.85
N LYS A 71 9.43 4.22 -14.63
CA LYS A 71 9.75 3.25 -15.70
C LYS A 71 8.64 3.02 -16.74
N THR A 72 7.40 3.41 -16.46
CA THR A 72 6.25 3.30 -17.38
C THR A 72 5.81 4.63 -17.98
N SER A 73 6.47 5.74 -17.65
CA SER A 73 6.22 7.05 -18.25
C SER A 73 6.75 7.01 -19.69
N ARG A 74 5.85 7.19 -20.65
CA ARG A 74 6.17 7.38 -22.06
C ARG A 74 6.00 8.86 -22.40
N VAL A 75 6.85 9.39 -23.28
CA VAL A 75 6.68 10.74 -23.84
C VAL A 75 5.27 10.82 -24.47
N GLY A 76 4.49 11.84 -24.10
CA GLY A 76 3.12 12.05 -24.60
C GLY A 76 2.00 11.28 -23.86
N VAL A 77 2.29 10.49 -22.83
CA VAL A 77 1.27 9.81 -22.01
C VAL A 77 1.08 10.53 -20.69
N ALA A 78 -0.18 10.75 -20.30
CA ALA A 78 -0.54 11.38 -19.03
C ALA A 78 0.16 10.67 -17.85
N GLN A 79 0.80 11.46 -16.99
CA GLN A 79 1.45 10.92 -15.80
C GLN A 79 0.43 10.22 -14.90
N PRO A 80 0.80 9.12 -14.24
CA PRO A 80 -0.10 8.42 -13.35
C PRO A 80 -0.55 9.37 -12.23
N SER A 81 -1.86 9.45 -12.04
CA SER A 81 -2.49 10.13 -10.91
C SER A 81 -3.41 9.15 -10.21
N PHE A 82 -3.57 9.32 -8.91
CA PHE A 82 -4.49 8.49 -8.13
C PHE A 82 -5.34 9.37 -7.22
N SER A 83 -6.60 8.98 -7.11
CA SER A 83 -7.62 9.66 -6.31
C SER A 83 -7.89 8.86 -5.05
N LEU A 84 -7.66 9.49 -3.89
CA LEU A 84 -7.93 8.93 -2.57
C LEU A 84 -9.23 9.53 -2.04
N PRO A 85 -10.34 8.77 -1.98
CA PRO A 85 -11.59 9.28 -1.44
C PRO A 85 -11.50 9.60 0.06
N LEU A 86 -12.17 10.67 0.46
CA LEU A 86 -12.32 11.09 1.86
C LEU A 86 -13.56 10.42 2.46
N PHE A 87 -13.33 9.45 3.35
CA PHE A 87 -14.40 8.80 4.11
C PHE A 87 -14.63 9.54 5.42
N LYS A 88 -15.80 10.18 5.56
CA LYS A 88 -16.18 10.96 6.76
C LYS A 88 -16.50 10.09 7.96
N GLU A 89 -17.03 8.89 7.72
CA GLU A 89 -17.52 7.95 8.73
C GLU A 89 -16.39 7.13 9.39
N ARG A 90 -15.29 6.86 8.67
CA ARG A 90 -14.15 6.06 9.15
C ARG A 90 -12.82 6.80 9.04
N LYS A 91 -12.68 7.89 9.81
CA LYS A 91 -11.49 8.76 9.78
C LYS A 91 -10.17 8.04 10.13
N GLY A 92 -10.21 7.00 10.96
CA GLY A 92 -9.03 6.25 11.38
C GLY A 92 -8.45 5.33 10.30
N THR A 93 -9.26 4.95 9.31
CA THR A 93 -8.89 4.00 8.24
C THR A 93 -8.88 4.67 6.86
N CYS A 94 -9.44 5.88 6.77
CA CYS A 94 -9.40 6.72 5.58
C CYS A 94 -7.96 7.15 5.23
N VAL A 95 -7.42 6.60 4.15
CA VAL A 95 -6.06 6.89 3.65
C VAL A 95 -5.83 8.39 3.47
N ALA A 96 -6.79 9.10 2.88
CA ALA A 96 -6.70 10.55 2.70
C ALA A 96 -6.64 11.31 4.02
N THR A 97 -7.39 10.88 5.05
CA THR A 97 -7.34 11.50 6.38
C THR A 97 -5.97 11.28 7.06
N VAL A 98 -5.46 10.04 6.99
CA VAL A 98 -4.12 9.71 7.52
C VAL A 98 -3.03 10.51 6.80
N LEU A 99 -3.13 10.62 5.47
CA LEU A 99 -2.23 11.40 4.64
C LEU A 99 -2.18 12.87 5.05
N LEU A 100 -3.34 13.53 5.12
CA LEU A 100 -3.43 14.95 5.52
C LEU A 100 -2.90 15.17 6.94
N LYS A 101 -3.18 14.23 7.86
CA LYS A 101 -2.66 14.27 9.23
C LYS A 101 -1.13 14.14 9.25
N TYR A 102 -0.57 13.24 8.46
CA TYR A 102 0.87 13.06 8.34
C TYR A 102 1.55 14.31 7.78
N VAL A 103 1.05 14.88 6.67
CA VAL A 103 1.55 16.13 6.08
C VAL A 103 1.54 17.25 7.13
N LYS A 104 0.43 17.42 7.86
CA LYS A 104 0.33 18.41 8.94
C LYS A 104 1.36 18.18 10.06
N ARG A 105 1.54 16.93 10.51
CA ARG A 105 2.43 16.59 11.63
C ARG A 105 3.91 16.78 11.28
N THR A 106 4.25 16.55 10.02
CA THR A 106 5.62 16.60 9.52
C THR A 106 6.02 17.95 8.96
N LYS A 107 5.08 18.89 8.75
CA LYS A 107 5.34 20.24 8.21
C LYS A 107 6.52 20.95 8.88
N VAL A 108 6.59 20.88 10.22
CA VAL A 108 7.66 21.54 11.00
C VAL A 108 9.00 20.80 11.00
N LEU A 109 9.02 19.55 10.51
CA LEU A 109 10.20 18.67 10.54
C LEU A 109 10.95 18.61 9.20
N ARG A 110 10.29 19.03 8.11
CA ARG A 110 10.75 18.81 6.73
C ARG A 110 11.79 19.81 6.24
N GLY A 111 11.87 20.99 6.84
CA GLY A 111 12.63 22.09 6.23
C GLY A 111 12.10 22.36 4.81
N ASN A 112 12.97 22.20 3.81
CA ASN A 112 12.65 22.40 2.39
C ASN A 112 12.27 21.09 1.65
N GLU A 113 12.02 20.00 2.38
CA GLU A 113 11.71 18.69 1.78
C GLU A 113 10.26 18.60 1.29
N ASP A 114 10.07 18.46 -0.02
CA ASP A 114 8.77 18.37 -0.70
C ASP A 114 8.29 16.92 -0.91
N TYR A 115 9.17 15.92 -0.82
CA TYR A 115 8.74 14.53 -0.93
C TYR A 115 7.89 14.11 0.26
N LEU A 116 6.82 13.36 -0.01
CA LEU A 116 5.82 12.96 0.99
C LEU A 116 6.49 12.25 2.17
N PHE A 117 7.29 11.21 1.96
CA PHE A 117 7.87 10.47 3.08
C PHE A 117 9.19 11.04 3.53
N ILE A 118 9.30 11.31 4.83
CA ILE A 118 10.57 11.61 5.52
C ILE A 118 10.91 10.53 6.54
N THR A 119 12.19 10.41 6.88
CA THR A 119 12.66 9.58 8.00
C THR A 119 12.00 10.04 9.30
N PHE A 120 11.73 9.10 10.21
CA PHE A 120 11.09 9.40 11.49
C PHE A 120 12.10 9.63 12.64
N LYS A 121 13.40 9.43 12.39
CA LYS A 121 14.50 9.75 13.32
C LYS A 121 15.29 10.94 12.79
N ARG A 122 15.86 11.74 13.69
CA ARG A 122 16.79 12.82 13.32
C ARG A 122 18.11 12.25 12.80
N PRO A 123 18.78 12.94 11.86
CA PRO A 123 18.28 14.06 11.07
C PRO A 123 17.14 13.64 10.12
N TYR A 124 16.15 14.53 9.93
CA TYR A 124 14.98 14.26 9.10
C TYR A 124 15.31 14.50 7.62
N HIS A 125 15.19 13.45 6.80
CA HIS A 125 15.51 13.47 5.38
C HIS A 125 14.44 12.76 4.56
N ARG A 126 14.42 12.97 3.25
CA ARG A 126 13.64 12.16 2.31
C ARG A 126 13.82 10.66 2.58
N ALA A 127 12.71 9.94 2.64
CA ALA A 127 12.73 8.48 2.66
C ALA A 127 12.99 7.93 1.25
N THR A 128 13.98 7.06 1.12
CA THR A 128 14.25 6.36 -0.13
C THR A 128 13.25 5.23 -0.40
N ALA A 129 13.18 4.75 -1.63
CA ALA A 129 12.41 3.55 -1.97
C ALA A 129 12.84 2.33 -1.12
N GLN A 130 14.14 2.19 -0.81
CA GLN A 130 14.59 1.10 0.09
C GLN A 130 14.03 1.26 1.51
N SER A 131 14.00 2.49 2.03
CA SER A 131 13.47 2.78 3.37
C SER A 131 11.98 2.43 3.44
N ILE A 132 11.20 2.87 2.46
CA ILE A 132 9.77 2.59 2.34
C ILE A 132 9.52 1.07 2.22
N SER A 133 10.31 0.37 1.40
CA SER A 133 10.23 -1.09 1.26
C SER A 133 10.49 -1.80 2.59
N ARG A 134 11.53 -1.36 3.33
CA ARG A 134 11.84 -1.88 4.66
C ARG A 134 10.70 -1.63 5.65
N TRP A 135 10.10 -0.44 5.64
CA TRP A 135 8.97 -0.13 6.52
C TRP A 135 7.76 -1.00 6.23
N ILE A 136 7.40 -1.20 4.96
CA ILE A 136 6.31 -2.11 4.58
C ILE A 136 6.60 -3.53 5.09
N ARG A 137 7.84 -4.01 4.94
CA ARG A 137 8.24 -5.32 5.47
C ARG A 137 8.11 -5.40 6.99
N CYS A 138 8.55 -4.37 7.72
CA CYS A 138 8.37 -4.29 9.18
C CYS A 138 6.88 -4.34 9.54
N CYS A 139 6.03 -3.59 8.84
CA CYS A 139 4.59 -3.57 9.06
C CYS A 139 3.95 -4.95 8.81
N LEU A 140 4.39 -5.68 7.77
CA LEU A 140 3.92 -7.05 7.50
C LEU A 140 4.29 -7.99 8.66
N VAL A 141 5.53 -7.93 9.15
CA VAL A 141 5.98 -8.75 10.28
C VAL A 141 5.20 -8.40 11.56
N GLU A 142 5.02 -7.11 11.85
CA GLU A 142 4.22 -6.64 12.99
C GLU A 142 2.74 -7.04 12.88
N ALA A 143 2.23 -7.24 11.66
CA ALA A 143 0.89 -7.78 11.41
C ALA A 143 0.81 -9.31 11.52
N GLY A 144 1.91 -10.01 11.85
CA GLY A 144 1.96 -11.47 11.92
C GLY A 144 2.01 -12.15 10.55
N ILE A 145 2.47 -11.43 9.52
CA ILE A 145 2.60 -11.94 8.15
C ILE A 145 4.05 -12.36 7.91
N ASP A 146 4.22 -13.53 7.31
CA ASP A 146 5.54 -14.13 7.05
C ASP A 146 6.49 -13.14 6.33
N PRO A 147 7.72 -12.95 6.83
CA PRO A 147 8.70 -12.01 6.28
C PRO A 147 9.16 -12.30 4.85
N LYS A 148 8.78 -13.46 4.27
CA LYS A 148 8.94 -13.75 2.83
C LYS A 148 8.06 -12.87 1.94
N TYR A 149 6.98 -12.30 2.50
CA TYR A 149 6.14 -11.35 1.81
C TYR A 149 6.76 -9.95 1.82
N THR A 150 6.66 -9.28 0.68
CA THR A 150 7.27 -7.96 0.46
C THR A 150 6.22 -6.95 0.01
N ALA A 151 6.61 -5.70 -0.17
CA ALA A 151 5.75 -4.68 -0.79
C ALA A 151 5.20 -5.11 -2.16
N HIS A 152 5.96 -5.94 -2.92
CA HIS A 152 5.46 -6.50 -4.17
C HIS A 152 4.32 -7.50 -3.92
N SER A 153 4.44 -8.33 -2.88
CA SER A 153 3.40 -9.27 -2.44
C SER A 153 2.12 -8.54 -2.02
N THR A 154 2.25 -7.42 -1.31
CA THR A 154 1.12 -6.55 -0.92
C THR A 154 0.37 -6.03 -2.14
N ARG A 155 1.10 -5.53 -3.16
CA ARG A 155 0.52 -5.10 -4.44
C ARG A 155 -0.23 -6.25 -5.13
N HIS A 156 0.40 -7.42 -5.22
CA HIS A 156 -0.21 -8.60 -5.84
C HIS A 156 -1.56 -8.90 -5.22
N ALA A 157 -1.54 -9.05 -3.90
CA ALA A 157 -2.72 -9.38 -3.12
C ALA A 157 -3.83 -8.33 -3.28
N ALA A 158 -3.48 -7.03 -3.37
CA ALA A 158 -4.45 -5.94 -3.43
C ALA A 158 -5.27 -5.99 -4.71
N THR A 159 -4.58 -6.19 -5.82
CA THR A 159 -5.22 -6.31 -7.12
C THR A 159 -6.04 -7.58 -7.25
N SER A 160 -5.56 -8.72 -6.71
CA SER A 160 -6.32 -9.98 -6.72
C SER A 160 -7.57 -9.91 -5.84
N ALA A 161 -7.51 -9.26 -4.68
CA ALA A 161 -8.66 -9.14 -3.78
C ALA A 161 -9.72 -8.12 -4.27
N ALA A 162 -9.33 -7.16 -5.11
CA ALA A 162 -10.26 -6.28 -5.80
C ALA A 162 -11.03 -7.04 -6.89
N GLU A 163 -10.33 -7.84 -7.70
CA GLU A 163 -10.94 -8.68 -8.74
C GLU A 163 -11.88 -9.72 -8.12
N ALA A 164 -11.47 -10.40 -7.04
CA ALA A 164 -12.31 -11.37 -6.34
C ALA A 164 -13.59 -10.76 -5.74
N ARG A 165 -13.63 -9.43 -5.54
CA ARG A 165 -14.84 -8.69 -5.13
C ARG A 165 -15.66 -8.15 -6.30
N GLY A 166 -15.34 -8.57 -7.53
CA GLY A 166 -16.05 -8.20 -8.74
C GLY A 166 -15.70 -6.81 -9.30
N LEU A 167 -14.59 -6.20 -8.86
CA LEU A 167 -14.16 -4.92 -9.41
C LEU A 167 -13.66 -5.10 -10.85
N ASP A 168 -14.09 -4.22 -11.75
CA ASP A 168 -13.71 -4.30 -13.17
C ASP A 168 -12.18 -4.23 -13.35
N VAL A 169 -11.66 -5.11 -14.21
CA VAL A 169 -10.22 -5.26 -14.45
C VAL A 169 -9.60 -3.98 -14.99
N ASN A 170 -10.33 -3.16 -15.74
CA ASN A 170 -9.82 -1.88 -16.24
C ASN A 170 -9.70 -0.85 -15.12
N ILE A 171 -10.61 -0.86 -14.13
CA ILE A 171 -10.50 -0.04 -12.91
C ILE A 171 -9.30 -0.49 -12.06
N ILE A 172 -9.08 -1.81 -11.93
CA ILE A 172 -7.90 -2.34 -11.22
C ILE A 172 -6.61 -1.93 -11.94
N LYS A 173 -6.59 -2.03 -13.28
CA LYS A 173 -5.45 -1.63 -14.11
C LYS A 173 -5.16 -0.14 -13.99
N SER A 174 -6.17 0.72 -14.12
CA SER A 174 -5.98 2.17 -13.99
C SER A 174 -5.49 2.54 -12.60
N THR A 175 -6.07 1.96 -11.54
CA THR A 175 -5.68 2.20 -10.15
C THR A 175 -4.24 1.73 -9.86
N ALA A 176 -3.85 0.55 -10.34
CA ALA A 176 -2.51 0.00 -10.10
C ALA A 176 -1.41 0.60 -11.00
N GLY A 177 -1.76 1.53 -11.90
CA GLY A 177 -0.84 2.17 -12.86
C GLY A 177 -0.42 1.26 -14.00
N TRP A 178 -1.30 0.38 -14.46
CA TRP A 178 -1.13 -0.42 -15.67
C TRP A 178 -1.84 0.21 -16.86
N SER A 179 -1.26 0.04 -18.06
CA SER A 179 -1.97 0.36 -19.30
C SER A 179 -3.19 -0.55 -19.48
N ALA A 180 -4.23 -0.05 -20.13
CA ALA A 180 -5.44 -0.83 -20.43
C ALA A 180 -5.11 -2.13 -21.19
N SER A 181 -4.16 -2.06 -22.13
CA SER A 181 -3.63 -3.19 -22.90
C SER A 181 -2.71 -4.15 -22.14
N SER A 182 -2.38 -3.86 -20.88
CA SER A 182 -1.41 -4.67 -20.14
C SER A 182 -1.96 -6.07 -19.85
N GLN A 183 -1.28 -7.10 -20.37
CA GLN A 183 -1.53 -8.50 -20.02
C GLN A 183 -0.85 -8.91 -18.70
N VAL A 184 -0.07 -8.02 -18.08
CA VAL A 184 0.70 -8.31 -16.86
C VAL A 184 -0.22 -8.70 -15.70
N PHE A 185 -1.37 -8.03 -15.55
CA PHE A 185 -2.37 -8.36 -14.54
C PHE A 185 -2.89 -9.80 -14.73
N ALA A 186 -3.35 -10.16 -15.92
CA ALA A 186 -3.87 -11.49 -16.21
C ALA A 186 -2.81 -12.60 -16.05
N LYS A 187 -1.55 -12.32 -16.39
CA LYS A 187 -0.47 -13.33 -16.38
C LYS A 187 0.13 -13.60 -14.99
N PHE A 188 0.19 -12.58 -14.13
CA PHE A 188 0.92 -12.66 -12.86
C PHE A 188 0.05 -12.45 -11.62
N TYR A 189 -1.12 -11.81 -11.75
CA TYR A 189 -1.94 -11.36 -10.63
C TYR A 189 -3.32 -12.06 -10.58
N LYS A 190 -3.83 -12.55 -11.73
CA LYS A 190 -5.02 -13.42 -11.85
C LYS A 190 -4.68 -14.90 -11.57
N ARG A 191 -3.76 -15.18 -10.66
CA ARG A 191 -3.45 -16.58 -10.29
C ARG A 191 -4.43 -16.99 -9.19
N PRO A 192 -5.07 -18.18 -9.28
CA PRO A 192 -5.99 -18.64 -8.26
C PRO A 192 -5.29 -18.62 -6.90
N ILE A 193 -5.95 -18.04 -5.89
CA ILE A 193 -5.48 -18.07 -4.51
C ILE A 193 -5.31 -19.55 -4.16
N GLU A 194 -4.09 -20.00 -3.85
CA GLU A 194 -3.89 -21.42 -3.53
C GLU A 194 -4.88 -21.79 -2.41
N PRO A 195 -5.79 -22.76 -2.63
CA PRO A 195 -6.47 -23.37 -1.51
C PRO A 195 -5.39 -23.92 -0.59
N ARG A 196 -5.60 -23.78 0.72
CA ARG A 196 -4.71 -24.31 1.76
C ARG A 196 -4.36 -25.75 1.35
N LYS A 197 -3.12 -25.99 0.90
CA LYS A 197 -2.61 -27.34 0.79
C LYS A 197 -2.47 -27.79 2.22
N GLU A 198 -3.48 -28.52 2.70
CA GLU A 198 -3.30 -29.42 3.83
C GLU A 198 -2.00 -30.19 3.60
N SER A 199 -1.17 -30.21 4.64
CA SER A 199 0.17 -30.75 4.53
C SER A 199 0.06 -32.26 4.26
N PHE A 200 0.82 -32.75 3.29
CA PHE A 200 1.00 -34.19 3.03
C PHE A 200 1.35 -34.99 4.31
N VAL A 201 1.88 -34.31 5.33
CA VAL A 201 2.22 -34.82 6.66
C VAL A 201 0.98 -35.08 7.54
N GLU A 202 -0.09 -34.27 7.47
CA GLU A 202 -1.31 -34.47 8.29
C GLU A 202 -2.08 -35.74 7.88
N VAL A 203 -1.96 -36.19 6.63
CA VAL A 203 -2.55 -37.45 6.16
C VAL A 203 -1.69 -38.66 6.51
N LEU A 204 -0.35 -38.50 6.51
CA LEU A 204 0.56 -39.61 6.81
C LEU A 204 0.60 -39.99 8.30
N PHE A 205 0.33 -39.05 9.21
CA PHE A 205 0.39 -39.31 10.66
C PHE A 205 -0.97 -39.55 11.33
N ASN A 206 -2.08 -39.59 10.58
CA ASN A 206 -3.40 -39.99 11.08
C ASN A 206 -3.72 -41.48 10.91
N GLN A 207 -2.69 -42.32 10.71
CA GLN A 207 -2.81 -43.76 10.95
C GLN A 207 -2.12 -44.10 12.28
N GLN A 208 -2.90 -44.13 13.39
CA GLN A 208 -2.83 -45.12 14.49
C GLN A 208 -3.64 -44.69 15.73
N GLY A 209 -4.56 -45.57 16.16
CA GLY A 209 -5.19 -45.67 17.51
C GLY A 209 -6.39 -44.75 17.75
N GLU A 210 -7.59 -45.20 18.10
CA GLU A 210 -8.09 -46.47 18.69
C GLU A 210 -9.36 -46.97 17.97
#